data_AF-A0A1I3R3Y6-F1
#
_entry.id   AF-A0A1I3R3Y6-F1
#
_cell.length_a   1.000
_cell.length_b   1.000
_cell.length_c   1.000
_cell.angle_alpha   90.00
_cell.angle_beta   90.00
_cell.angle_gamma   90.00
#
_symmetry.space_group_name_H-M   'P 1'
#
loop_
_entity.id
_entity.type
_entity.pdbx_description
1 polymer ?
#
loop_
_entity_poly.entity_id
_entity_poly.type
_entity_poly.pdbx_seq_one_letter_code
_entity_poly.pdbx_strand_id
1 'polypeptide(L)'
;MSPADAVQRAIDYIEAHLDEELDLSRLAEEAYASVAGLYRLFYALTGHPVKDYVRKRRISVAAERLRFGKPSAEELARESGFETYPAFAKAFKKIVGLTPSAYRTAGLHFSFEPVRLRERFAYAEDGERSDRFPGVKVIRFAPDAMHGFLHDADREAGLEDEAYRIAAERLSAGSAASPEGQGGKWRLFGSSVDLPDADGRPRYGYKMLVPDATDAALAGCGFAAEPFAGGLYAVSRIASASPGAVQDGWDRLVSDWLPGSAFELDGRPCIEEFVAHRGKLARMNLFLPVRRKLRAAEPIEVVRLPERPAFAFRGSGARAQRDAERRFLDWHERARAEEGAHSIFAANGFGEYYMSYRYGEPEPDAYWWENGLLVQDGAESRPLAGAAPRRLARGLYACCVTPPHGLLAGVLEKLYRWAAASGRFALDDGRQWFAAYRVPPGGDAERNAVVRVYLPIVPTRTEERDGP
;
A
#
# COMPACT_ATOMS: atom_id res chain seq x y z
N MET A 1 3.13 -20.10 -9.46
CA MET A 1 3.70 -18.77 -9.17
C MET A 1 2.67 -17.72 -9.60
N SER A 2 2.33 -16.75 -8.74
CA SER A 2 1.33 -15.73 -9.09
C SER A 2 1.90 -14.71 -10.09
N PRO A 3 1.05 -13.95 -10.83
CA PRO A 3 1.52 -12.87 -11.69
C PRO A 3 2.31 -11.78 -10.93
N ALA A 4 1.97 -11.55 -9.65
CA ALA A 4 2.68 -10.62 -8.79
C ALA A 4 4.08 -11.15 -8.42
N ASP A 5 4.21 -12.45 -8.14
CA ASP A 5 5.51 -13.08 -7.89
C ASP A 5 6.40 -13.05 -9.13
N ALA A 6 5.85 -13.36 -10.31
CA ALA A 6 6.58 -13.29 -11.57
C ALA A 6 7.15 -11.89 -11.84
N VAL A 7 6.34 -10.84 -11.63
CA VAL A 7 6.81 -9.45 -11.80
C VAL A 7 7.76 -9.05 -10.67
N GLN A 8 7.58 -9.52 -9.43
CA GLN A 8 8.52 -9.25 -8.34
C GLN A 8 9.89 -9.86 -8.64
N ARG A 9 9.96 -11.11 -9.14
CA ARG A 9 11.23 -11.73 -9.58
C ARG A 9 11.89 -10.93 -10.71
N ALA A 10 11.09 -10.46 -11.68
CA ALA A 10 11.62 -9.60 -12.74
C ALA A 10 12.18 -8.28 -12.21
N ILE A 11 11.50 -7.63 -11.26
CA ILE A 11 11.99 -6.42 -10.61
C ILE A 11 13.30 -6.72 -9.88
N ASP A 12 13.33 -7.79 -9.09
CA ASP A 12 14.51 -8.18 -8.32
C ASP A 12 15.70 -8.41 -9.27
N TYR A 13 15.51 -9.13 -10.37
CA TYR A 13 16.55 -9.34 -11.39
C TYR A 13 17.00 -8.04 -12.07
N ILE A 14 16.08 -7.10 -12.32
CA ILE A 14 16.46 -5.78 -12.86
C ILE A 14 17.34 -5.03 -11.87
N GLU A 15 16.95 -4.97 -10.59
CA GLU A 15 17.71 -4.28 -9.55
C GLU A 15 19.10 -4.87 -9.38
N ALA A 16 19.24 -6.17 -9.65
CA ALA A 16 20.48 -6.92 -9.63
C ALA A 16 21.49 -6.56 -10.70
N HIS A 17 21.00 -6.19 -11.88
CA HIS A 17 21.80 -6.03 -13.08
C HIS A 17 21.62 -4.61 -13.64
N LEU A 18 21.46 -3.61 -12.75
CA LEU A 18 21.23 -2.22 -13.17
C LEU A 18 22.42 -1.62 -13.90
N ASP A 19 23.64 -2.07 -13.64
CA ASP A 19 24.88 -1.60 -14.26
C ASP A 19 25.31 -2.42 -15.49
N GLU A 20 24.54 -3.45 -15.85
CA GLU A 20 24.80 -4.34 -16.99
C GLU A 20 23.84 -4.12 -18.16
N GLU A 21 24.11 -4.73 -19.32
CA GLU A 21 23.15 -4.77 -20.41
C GLU A 21 22.04 -5.78 -20.10
N LEU A 22 20.79 -5.32 -20.03
CA LEU A 22 19.65 -6.17 -19.68
C LEU A 22 19.13 -6.92 -20.91
N ASP A 23 19.32 -8.25 -20.93
CA ASP A 23 18.66 -9.14 -21.88
C ASP A 23 17.20 -9.40 -21.46
N LEU A 24 16.27 -8.95 -22.29
CA LEU A 24 14.83 -9.06 -22.06
C LEU A 24 14.33 -10.51 -22.12
N SER A 25 15.04 -11.39 -22.83
CA SER A 25 14.68 -12.81 -22.93
C SER A 25 14.99 -13.51 -21.61
N ARG A 26 16.20 -13.29 -21.07
CA ARG A 26 16.60 -13.77 -19.74
C ARG A 26 15.71 -13.22 -18.63
N LEU A 27 15.36 -11.94 -18.69
CA LEU A 27 14.44 -11.34 -17.73
C LEU A 27 13.07 -12.04 -17.72
N ALA A 28 12.58 -12.48 -18.88
CA ALA A 28 11.32 -13.19 -19.01
C ALA A 28 11.43 -14.64 -18.51
N GLU A 29 12.55 -15.31 -18.77
CA GLU A 29 12.87 -16.64 -18.22
C GLU A 29 12.88 -16.64 -16.70
N GLU A 30 13.52 -15.66 -16.06
CA GLU A 30 13.52 -15.49 -14.60
C GLU A 30 12.12 -15.23 -14.04
N ALA A 31 11.27 -14.57 -14.79
CA ALA A 31 9.87 -14.37 -14.42
C ALA A 31 8.98 -15.59 -14.71
N TYR A 32 9.52 -16.67 -15.28
CA TYR A 32 8.81 -17.81 -15.88
C TYR A 32 7.64 -17.35 -16.77
N ALA A 33 7.87 -16.32 -17.58
CA ALA A 33 6.89 -15.69 -18.44
C ALA A 33 7.42 -15.55 -19.87
N SER A 34 6.54 -15.41 -20.85
CA SER A 34 6.97 -14.94 -22.18
C SER A 34 7.33 -13.46 -22.13
N VAL A 35 8.22 -12.99 -23.02
CA VAL A 35 8.59 -11.55 -23.09
C VAL A 35 7.36 -10.65 -23.20
N ALA A 36 6.42 -11.00 -24.08
CA ALA A 36 5.18 -10.24 -24.25
C ALA A 36 4.28 -10.30 -23.00
N GLY A 37 4.19 -11.46 -22.35
CA GLY A 37 3.45 -11.63 -21.10
C GLY A 37 4.02 -10.79 -19.96
N LEU A 38 5.35 -10.81 -19.79
CA LEU A 38 6.06 -10.01 -18.80
C LEU A 38 5.81 -8.52 -19.00
N TYR A 39 5.90 -7.99 -20.23
CA TYR A 39 5.66 -6.57 -20.49
C TYR A 39 4.26 -6.12 -20.08
N ARG A 40 3.24 -6.93 -20.38
CA ARG A 40 1.84 -6.63 -20.02
C ARG A 40 1.64 -6.67 -18.52
N LEU A 41 2.13 -7.71 -17.85
CA LEU A 41 2.01 -7.88 -16.40
C LEU A 41 2.81 -6.81 -15.64
N PHE A 42 4.04 -6.55 -16.07
CA PHE A 42 4.91 -5.55 -15.46
C PHE A 42 4.28 -4.16 -15.54
N TYR A 43 3.78 -3.74 -16.71
CA TYR A 43 3.10 -2.44 -16.82
C TYR A 43 1.82 -2.39 -15.98
N ALA A 44 1.02 -3.46 -16.00
CA ALA A 44 -0.23 -3.52 -15.24
C ALA A 44 -0.01 -3.42 -13.72
N LEU A 45 1.07 -4.02 -13.20
CA LEU A 45 1.35 -4.08 -11.76
C LEU A 45 2.23 -2.93 -11.26
N THR A 46 3.11 -2.38 -12.09
CA THR A 46 4.05 -1.30 -11.69
C THR A 46 3.65 0.09 -12.18
N GLY A 47 2.75 0.17 -13.16
CA GLY A 47 2.42 1.43 -13.87
C GLY A 47 3.54 1.94 -14.79
N HIS A 48 4.63 1.19 -14.95
CA HIS A 48 5.80 1.60 -15.72
C HIS A 48 6.16 0.58 -16.80
N PRO A 49 6.47 1.01 -18.03
CA PRO A 49 7.10 0.12 -19.00
C PRO A 49 8.47 -0.35 -18.50
N VAL A 50 8.83 -1.61 -18.70
CA VAL A 50 10.08 -2.22 -18.21
C VAL A 50 11.31 -1.34 -18.49
N LYS A 51 11.49 -0.91 -19.75
CA LYS A 51 12.63 -0.05 -20.15
C LYS A 51 12.61 1.33 -19.49
N ASP A 52 11.44 1.89 -19.20
CA ASP A 52 11.30 3.17 -18.51
C ASP A 52 11.61 3.03 -17.01
N TYR A 53 11.15 1.95 -16.39
CA TYR A 53 11.48 1.58 -15.01
C TYR A 53 13.00 1.45 -14.83
N VAL A 54 13.66 0.63 -15.66
CA VAL A 54 15.13 0.46 -15.65
C VAL A 54 15.83 1.81 -15.77
N ARG A 55 15.41 2.64 -16.73
CA ARG A 55 16.02 3.96 -16.95
C ARG A 55 15.88 4.86 -15.73
N LYS A 56 14.70 4.92 -15.10
CA LYS A 56 14.48 5.72 -13.88
C LYS A 56 15.30 5.20 -12.70
N ARG A 57 15.42 3.88 -12.54
CA ARG A 57 16.26 3.26 -11.51
C ARG A 57 17.74 3.60 -11.68
N ARG A 58 18.28 3.44 -12.90
CA ARG A 58 19.66 3.84 -13.23
C ARG A 58 19.91 5.33 -12.96
N ILE A 59 18.99 6.20 -13.36
CA ILE A 59 19.09 7.64 -13.09
C ILE A 59 19.01 7.94 -11.58
N SER A 60 18.18 7.23 -10.81
CA SER A 60 18.15 7.37 -9.35
C SER A 60 19.49 6.99 -8.71
N VAL A 61 20.10 5.89 -9.15
CA VAL A 61 21.43 5.46 -8.66
C VAL A 61 22.51 6.49 -9.05
N ALA A 62 22.45 7.02 -10.27
CA ALA A 62 23.35 8.08 -10.72
C ALA A 62 23.19 9.38 -9.92
N ALA A 63 21.97 9.77 -9.58
CA ALA A 63 21.67 10.94 -8.76
C ALA A 63 22.25 10.80 -7.34
N GLU A 64 22.12 9.61 -6.73
CA GLU A 64 22.74 9.30 -5.44
C GLU A 64 24.27 9.43 -5.51
N ARG A 65 24.91 8.84 -6.53
CA ARG A 65 26.37 8.93 -6.71
C ARG A 65 26.86 10.36 -6.98
N LEU A 66 26.09 11.15 -7.70
CA LEU A 66 26.37 12.57 -7.91
C LEU A 66 26.34 13.36 -6.59
N ARG A 67 25.51 12.94 -5.63
CA ARG A 67 25.34 13.63 -4.35
C ARG A 67 26.44 13.27 -3.35
N PHE A 68 26.75 11.99 -3.24
CA PHE A 68 27.65 11.47 -2.19
C PHE A 68 29.06 11.12 -2.70
N GLY A 69 29.33 11.35 -3.99
CA GLY A 69 30.61 11.05 -4.62
C GLY A 69 31.08 12.13 -5.59
N LYS A 70 32.18 11.83 -6.29
CA LYS A 70 32.74 12.66 -7.37
C LYS A 70 32.98 11.86 -8.67
N PRO A 71 31.97 11.15 -9.19
CA PRO A 71 32.14 10.36 -10.40
C PRO A 71 32.37 11.26 -11.63
N SER A 72 33.15 10.78 -12.58
CA SER A 72 33.36 11.46 -13.86
C SER A 72 32.08 11.46 -14.71
N ALA A 73 32.01 12.35 -15.69
CA ALA A 73 30.87 12.41 -16.62
C ALA A 73 30.72 11.12 -17.44
N GLU A 74 31.86 10.53 -17.84
CA GLU A 74 31.92 9.29 -18.61
C GLU A 74 31.51 8.08 -17.75
N GLU A 75 31.98 8.01 -16.50
CA GLU A 75 31.60 6.96 -15.55
C GLU A 75 30.08 6.95 -15.30
N LEU A 76 29.48 8.13 -15.08
CA LEU A 76 28.04 8.25 -14.87
C LEU A 76 27.23 7.79 -16.07
N ALA A 77 27.65 8.16 -17.28
CA ALA A 77 26.96 7.76 -18.50
C ALA A 77 27.03 6.23 -18.68
N ARG A 78 28.24 5.66 -18.59
CA ARG A 78 28.49 4.23 -18.76
C ARG A 78 27.73 3.38 -17.75
N GLU A 79 27.87 3.67 -16.46
CA GLU A 79 27.20 2.89 -15.40
C GLU A 79 25.67 3.06 -15.40
N SER A 80 25.17 4.12 -16.03
CA SER A 80 23.72 4.32 -16.24
C SER A 80 23.21 3.71 -17.55
N GLY A 81 24.07 2.98 -18.28
CA GLY A 81 23.74 2.34 -19.56
C GLY A 81 23.51 3.32 -20.72
N PHE A 82 24.23 4.44 -20.73
CA PHE A 82 24.23 5.40 -21.85
C PHE A 82 25.60 5.41 -22.54
N GLU A 83 25.58 5.36 -23.87
CA GLU A 83 26.79 5.43 -24.70
C GLU A 83 27.52 6.77 -24.60
N THR A 84 26.79 7.86 -24.34
CA THR A 84 27.36 9.21 -24.31
C THR A 84 26.80 10.04 -23.14
N TYR A 85 27.64 10.91 -22.58
CA TYR A 85 27.24 11.82 -21.53
C TYR A 85 26.09 12.79 -21.93
N PRO A 86 26.04 13.36 -23.14
CA PRO A 86 24.90 14.18 -23.56
C PRO A 86 23.56 13.44 -23.52
N ALA A 87 23.54 12.15 -23.91
CA ALA A 87 22.33 11.33 -23.84
C ALA A 87 21.91 11.09 -22.38
N PHE A 88 22.86 10.77 -21.51
CA PHE A 88 22.65 10.67 -20.07
C PHE A 88 22.11 11.99 -19.49
N ALA A 89 22.76 13.13 -19.75
CA ALA A 89 22.39 14.43 -19.20
C ALA A 89 20.98 14.86 -19.63
N LYS A 90 20.57 14.55 -20.87
CA LYS A 90 19.21 14.79 -21.37
C LYS A 90 18.19 13.93 -20.64
N ALA A 91 18.47 12.64 -20.46
CA ALA A 91 17.59 11.73 -19.71
C ALA A 91 17.49 12.10 -18.23
N PHE A 92 18.62 12.44 -17.60
CA PHE A 92 18.72 12.91 -16.23
C PHE A 92 17.88 14.17 -16.03
N LYS A 93 18.05 15.20 -16.89
CA LYS A 93 17.23 16.41 -16.81
C LYS A 93 15.74 16.13 -16.99
N LYS A 94 15.37 15.22 -17.87
CA LYS A 94 13.96 14.85 -18.08
C LYS A 94 13.33 14.18 -16.84
N ILE A 95 14.09 13.33 -16.15
CA ILE A 95 13.59 12.54 -15.02
C ILE A 95 13.70 13.31 -13.70
N VAL A 96 14.81 14.03 -13.50
CA VAL A 96 15.16 14.73 -12.25
C VAL A 96 14.71 16.19 -12.26
N GLY A 97 14.46 16.78 -13.44
CA GLY A 97 14.13 18.19 -13.62
C GLY A 97 15.36 19.12 -13.71
N LEU A 98 16.55 18.64 -13.31
CA LEU A 98 17.80 19.41 -13.29
C LEU A 98 18.89 18.75 -14.13
N THR A 99 19.86 19.54 -14.61
CA THR A 99 21.07 18.96 -15.21
C THR A 99 21.94 18.31 -14.13
N PRO A 100 22.79 17.32 -14.46
CA PRO A 100 23.69 16.70 -13.48
C PRO A 100 24.56 17.71 -12.72
N SER A 101 25.04 18.75 -13.41
CA SER A 101 25.84 19.81 -12.78
C SER A 101 25.02 20.65 -11.79
N ALA A 102 23.82 21.10 -12.19
CA ALA A 102 22.95 21.88 -11.31
C ALA A 102 22.43 21.05 -10.12
N TYR A 103 22.20 19.75 -10.33
CA TYR A 103 21.76 18.84 -9.27
C TYR A 103 22.81 18.67 -8.18
N ARG A 104 24.11 18.66 -8.50
CA ARG A 104 25.20 18.53 -7.51
C ARG A 104 25.17 19.64 -6.47
N THR A 105 24.89 20.86 -6.89
CA THR A 105 24.88 22.04 -6.02
C THR A 105 23.52 22.34 -5.42
N ALA A 106 22.45 21.68 -5.89
CA ALA A 106 21.10 21.87 -5.37
C ALA A 106 20.93 21.21 -3.98
N GLY A 107 20.05 21.73 -3.13
CA GLY A 107 19.60 21.06 -1.89
C GLY A 107 18.64 19.90 -2.12
N LEU A 108 18.45 19.46 -3.36
CA LEU A 108 17.44 18.48 -3.76
C LEU A 108 18.02 17.06 -3.81
N HIS A 109 17.25 16.08 -3.36
CA HIS A 109 17.60 14.66 -3.44
C HIS A 109 16.54 13.90 -4.26
N PHE A 110 16.84 13.65 -5.53
CA PHE A 110 16.01 12.83 -6.40
C PHE A 110 16.22 11.36 -6.11
N SER A 111 15.12 10.62 -6.00
CA SER A 111 15.18 9.18 -5.89
C SER A 111 13.91 8.54 -6.41
N PHE A 112 14.07 7.50 -7.21
CA PHE A 112 13.00 6.66 -7.73
C PHE A 112 13.22 5.24 -7.22
N GLU A 113 12.36 4.75 -6.33
CA GLU A 113 12.58 3.48 -5.64
C GLU A 113 12.30 2.25 -6.49
N PRO A 114 12.91 1.10 -6.14
CA PRO A 114 12.44 -0.17 -6.64
C PRO A 114 10.95 -0.34 -6.34
N VAL A 115 10.18 -0.78 -7.32
CA VAL A 115 8.78 -1.12 -7.06
C VAL A 115 8.75 -2.40 -6.24
N ARG A 116 8.08 -2.39 -5.10
CA ARG A 116 7.92 -3.56 -4.23
C ARG A 116 6.46 -3.97 -4.28
N LEU A 117 6.12 -4.95 -5.11
CA LEU A 117 4.72 -5.40 -5.30
C LEU A 117 4.13 -6.04 -4.03
N ARG A 118 5.00 -6.57 -3.18
CA ARG A 118 4.65 -7.11 -1.86
C ARG A 118 4.35 -6.00 -0.84
N GLU A 119 4.88 -4.80 -1.05
CA GLU A 119 4.58 -3.62 -0.26
C GLU A 119 3.44 -2.83 -0.94
N ARG A 120 2.21 -3.30 -0.74
CA ARG A 120 1.04 -2.65 -1.35
C ARG A 120 0.82 -1.28 -0.69
N PHE A 121 0.78 -0.21 -1.49
CA PHE A 121 0.24 1.07 -1.04
C PHE A 121 -1.19 0.85 -0.57
N ALA A 122 -1.38 0.88 0.74
CA ALA A 122 -2.66 0.56 1.35
C ALA A 122 -3.58 1.79 1.36
N TYR A 123 -3.00 2.99 1.25
CA TYR A 123 -3.76 4.22 1.44
C TYR A 123 -3.15 5.42 0.72
N ALA A 124 -4.00 6.19 0.02
CA ALA A 124 -3.72 7.55 -0.41
C ALA A 124 -4.53 8.48 0.51
N GLU A 125 -3.85 9.39 1.23
CA GLU A 125 -4.53 10.44 2.03
C GLU A 125 -5.13 11.52 1.12
N ASP A 126 -6.06 12.32 1.66
CA ASP A 126 -6.66 13.46 0.95
C ASP A 126 -5.60 14.45 0.44
N GLY A 127 -5.89 15.10 -0.70
CA GLY A 127 -4.94 15.93 -1.45
C GLY A 127 -4.18 16.97 -0.63
N GLU A 128 -4.86 17.76 0.20
CA GLU A 128 -4.21 18.82 1.01
C GLU A 128 -3.14 18.29 1.98
N ARG A 129 -3.36 17.11 2.56
CA ARG A 129 -2.42 16.52 3.51
C ARG A 129 -1.30 15.76 2.80
N SER A 130 -1.62 15.11 1.68
CA SER A 130 -0.61 14.57 0.75
C SER A 130 0.32 15.68 0.26
N ASP A 131 -0.19 16.88 -0.01
CA ASP A 131 0.61 18.03 -0.45
C ASP A 131 1.49 18.59 0.68
N ARG A 132 1.01 18.56 1.94
CA ARG A 132 1.80 18.97 3.12
C ARG A 132 2.85 17.93 3.52
N PHE A 133 2.60 16.64 3.27
CA PHE A 133 3.49 15.53 3.61
C PHE A 133 3.77 14.59 2.42
N PRO A 134 4.32 15.08 1.29
CA PRO A 134 4.43 14.31 0.05
C PRO A 134 5.39 13.11 0.16
N GLY A 135 6.24 13.10 1.19
CA GLY A 135 7.17 12.02 1.49
C GLY A 135 6.67 10.96 2.48
N VAL A 136 5.46 11.09 3.04
CA VAL A 136 4.90 10.09 3.96
C VAL A 136 3.94 9.19 3.20
N LYS A 137 4.17 7.88 3.25
CA LYS A 137 3.32 6.88 2.57
C LYS A 137 2.89 5.79 3.55
N VAL A 138 1.63 5.39 3.50
CA VAL A 138 1.16 4.25 4.29
C VAL A 138 1.17 2.99 3.42
N ILE A 139 2.00 2.03 3.80
CA ILE A 139 2.17 0.76 3.11
C ILE A 139 1.78 -0.40 4.02
N ARG A 140 1.37 -1.51 3.42
CA ARG A 140 1.36 -2.80 4.10
C ARG A 140 2.73 -3.45 3.96
N PHE A 141 3.41 -3.68 5.07
CA PHE A 141 4.66 -4.43 5.13
C PHE A 141 4.40 -5.75 5.87
N ALA A 142 4.46 -6.86 5.14
CA ALA A 142 4.15 -8.19 5.65
C ALA A 142 5.05 -9.21 4.93
N PRO A 143 6.32 -9.37 5.36
CA PRO A 143 7.21 -10.37 4.79
C PRO A 143 6.73 -11.79 5.13
N ASP A 144 7.11 -12.75 4.29
CA ASP A 144 6.77 -14.17 4.45
C ASP A 144 7.57 -14.79 5.62
N ALA A 145 8.79 -14.30 5.83
CA ALA A 145 9.66 -14.67 6.94
C ALA A 145 10.45 -13.45 7.43
N MET A 146 10.86 -13.48 8.70
CA MET A 146 11.76 -12.49 9.27
C MET A 146 12.83 -13.22 10.09
N HIS A 147 14.08 -12.76 9.97
CA HIS A 147 15.19 -13.26 10.77
C HIS A 147 15.85 -12.11 11.51
N GLY A 148 16.26 -12.35 12.75
CA GLY A 148 16.80 -11.35 13.65
C GLY A 148 18.14 -11.73 14.27
N PHE A 149 18.90 -10.71 14.63
CA PHE A 149 20.06 -10.78 15.52
C PHE A 149 20.02 -9.57 16.48
N LEU A 150 20.16 -9.81 17.78
CA LEU A 150 20.22 -8.77 18.79
C LEU A 150 21.69 -8.40 19.10
N HIS A 151 22.04 -7.14 18.88
CA HIS A 151 23.25 -6.53 19.40
C HIS A 151 22.93 -5.80 20.70
N ASP A 152 23.82 -5.86 21.68
CA ASP A 152 23.67 -5.13 22.93
C ASP A 152 24.96 -4.45 23.37
N ALA A 153 24.83 -3.35 24.11
CA ALA A 153 25.95 -2.61 24.67
C ALA A 153 25.60 -1.97 26.03
N ASP A 154 26.63 -1.49 26.72
CA ASP A 154 26.56 -0.72 27.97
C ASP A 154 26.39 0.81 27.74
N ARG A 155 26.27 1.23 26.48
CA ARG A 155 26.04 2.61 26.05
C ARG A 155 25.04 2.67 24.91
N GLU A 156 24.25 3.74 24.88
CA GLU A 156 23.29 4.02 23.80
C GLU A 156 23.97 4.65 22.57
N ALA A 157 24.90 5.58 22.80
CA ALA A 157 25.50 6.36 21.72
C ALA A 157 26.21 5.48 20.69
N GLY A 158 25.72 5.44 19.45
CA GLY A 158 26.32 4.70 18.33
C GLY A 158 26.00 3.20 18.31
N LEU A 159 25.02 2.76 19.10
CA LEU A 159 24.56 1.36 19.16
C LEU A 159 24.05 0.87 17.81
N GLU A 160 23.27 1.69 17.11
CA GLU A 160 22.63 1.36 15.83
C GLU A 160 23.69 1.18 14.73
N ASP A 161 24.66 2.10 14.67
CA ASP A 161 25.77 2.04 13.71
C ASP A 161 26.66 0.81 13.93
N GLU A 162 26.87 0.41 15.19
CA GLU A 162 27.62 -0.78 15.56
C GLU A 162 26.86 -2.06 15.20
N ALA A 163 25.57 -2.13 15.54
CA ALA A 163 24.71 -3.25 15.19
C ALA A 163 24.61 -3.44 13.67
N TYR A 164 24.43 -2.35 12.92
CA TYR A 164 24.41 -2.37 11.45
C TYR A 164 25.73 -2.90 10.87
N ARG A 165 26.87 -2.42 11.38
CA ARG A 165 28.20 -2.85 10.90
C ARG A 165 28.42 -4.35 11.12
N ILE A 166 28.10 -4.85 12.32
CA ILE A 166 28.20 -6.27 12.66
C ILE A 166 27.28 -7.11 11.77
N ALA A 167 26.04 -6.67 11.56
CA ALA A 167 25.11 -7.36 10.65
C ALA A 167 25.65 -7.42 9.22
N ALA A 168 26.17 -6.30 8.68
CA ALA A 168 26.73 -6.25 7.35
C ALA A 168 27.97 -7.16 7.20
N GLU A 169 28.84 -7.20 8.21
CA GLU A 169 30.02 -8.09 8.24
C GLU A 169 29.61 -9.56 8.27
N ARG A 170 28.66 -9.94 9.13
CA ARG A 170 28.16 -11.32 9.24
C ARG A 170 27.53 -11.83 7.94
N LEU A 171 26.76 -10.97 7.27
CA LEU A 171 26.12 -11.29 6.00
C LEU A 171 27.12 -11.37 4.84
N SER A 172 28.23 -10.64 4.93
CA SER A 172 29.32 -10.71 3.94
C SER A 172 30.24 -11.91 4.16
N ALA A 173 30.40 -12.37 5.40
CA ALA A 173 31.30 -13.46 5.78
C ALA A 173 30.68 -14.86 5.65
N GLY A 174 29.37 -14.99 5.91
CA GLY A 174 28.66 -16.20 5.52
C GLY A 174 28.64 -16.30 4.00
N SER A 175 28.77 -17.50 3.43
CA SER A 175 28.56 -17.75 1.99
C SER A 175 27.09 -17.54 1.56
N ALA A 176 26.38 -16.67 2.28
CA ALA A 176 25.00 -16.28 2.17
C ALA A 176 24.80 -15.57 0.83
N ALA A 177 24.47 -16.35 -0.20
CA ALA A 177 23.91 -15.80 -1.41
C ALA A 177 22.64 -15.04 -1.00
N SER A 178 22.58 -13.73 -1.29
CA SER A 178 21.30 -13.01 -1.28
C SER A 178 20.29 -13.84 -2.07
N PRO A 179 19.03 -13.96 -1.61
CA PRO A 179 18.05 -14.86 -2.22
C PRO A 179 18.05 -14.70 -3.74
N GLU A 180 18.18 -15.82 -4.46
CA GLU A 180 18.22 -15.88 -5.92
C GLU A 180 17.11 -15.00 -6.52
N GLY A 181 17.53 -13.88 -7.10
CA GLY A 181 16.62 -12.86 -7.61
C GLY A 181 17.02 -11.45 -7.22
N GLN A 182 17.52 -11.18 -6.02
CA GLN A 182 17.84 -9.80 -5.57
C GLN A 182 19.35 -9.51 -5.54
N GLY A 183 19.98 -9.37 -6.69
CA GLY A 183 20.89 -8.24 -6.90
C GLY A 183 21.94 -7.85 -5.88
N GLY A 184 22.50 -8.82 -5.18
CA GLY A 184 23.70 -8.66 -4.37
C GLY A 184 23.57 -7.83 -3.08
N LYS A 185 22.38 -7.54 -2.53
CA LYS A 185 22.28 -6.88 -1.21
C LYS A 185 21.07 -7.30 -0.37
N TRP A 186 21.36 -7.73 0.86
CA TRP A 186 20.39 -7.92 1.93
C TRP A 186 19.68 -6.62 2.30
N ARG A 187 18.36 -6.68 2.52
CA ARG A 187 17.63 -5.61 3.21
C ARG A 187 17.88 -5.75 4.70
N LEU A 188 18.39 -4.69 5.31
CA LEU A 188 18.67 -4.63 6.73
C LEU A 188 17.70 -3.66 7.38
N PHE A 189 16.97 -4.18 8.36
CA PHE A 189 16.11 -3.41 9.23
C PHE A 189 16.68 -3.38 10.65
N GLY A 190 16.35 -2.36 11.41
CA GLY A 190 16.73 -2.21 12.81
C GLY A 190 15.55 -1.87 13.68
N SER A 191 15.62 -2.21 14.95
CA SER A 191 14.64 -1.83 15.95
C SER A 191 15.29 -1.77 17.33
N SER A 192 15.06 -0.67 18.05
CA SER A 192 15.52 -0.53 19.43
C SER A 192 14.80 -1.53 20.33
N VAL A 193 15.55 -2.13 21.25
CA VAL A 193 15.06 -3.13 22.21
C VAL A 193 15.45 -2.70 23.61
N ASP A 194 14.46 -2.53 24.46
CA ASP A 194 14.69 -2.32 25.89
C ASP A 194 15.21 -3.60 26.52
N LEU A 195 16.39 -3.54 27.13
CA LEU A 195 16.99 -4.64 27.86
C LEU A 195 16.97 -4.35 29.37
N PRO A 196 16.77 -5.38 30.21
CA PRO A 196 16.91 -5.20 31.64
C PRO A 196 18.36 -4.89 32.01
N ASP A 197 18.52 -4.07 33.04
CA ASP A 197 19.83 -3.78 33.63
C ASP A 197 20.55 -5.09 34.03
N ALA A 198 21.86 -5.14 33.80
CA ALA A 198 22.71 -6.22 34.28
C ALA A 198 23.65 -5.69 35.36
N ASP A 199 23.65 -6.33 36.53
CA ASP A 199 24.50 -5.96 37.67
C ASP A 199 24.38 -4.48 38.08
N GLY A 200 23.17 -3.91 37.96
CA GLY A 200 22.88 -2.51 38.27
C GLY A 200 23.40 -1.50 37.24
N ARG A 201 23.73 -1.95 36.03
CA ARG A 201 24.16 -1.11 34.90
C ARG A 201 23.15 -1.18 33.76
N PRO A 202 22.85 -0.05 33.11
CA PRO A 202 21.92 -0.01 31.99
C PRO A 202 22.48 -0.82 30.82
N ARG A 203 21.59 -1.51 30.11
CA ARG A 203 21.90 -2.19 28.84
C ARG A 203 20.96 -1.69 27.75
N TYR A 204 21.53 -1.52 26.57
CA TYR A 204 20.82 -1.04 25.40
C TYR A 204 20.88 -2.10 24.32
N GLY A 205 19.73 -2.46 23.76
CA GLY A 205 19.62 -3.48 22.72
C GLY A 205 19.22 -2.85 21.39
N TYR A 206 19.77 -3.37 20.30
CA TYR A 206 19.33 -3.03 18.95
C TYR A 206 19.26 -4.31 18.11
N LYS A 207 18.06 -4.63 17.66
CA LYS A 207 17.78 -5.84 16.88
C LYS A 207 17.87 -5.54 15.40
N MET A 208 18.80 -6.20 14.73
CA MET A 208 18.93 -6.21 13.28
C MET A 208 18.02 -7.30 12.69
N LEU A 209 17.33 -6.98 11.60
CA LEU A 209 16.26 -7.76 11.01
C LEU A 209 16.48 -7.92 9.49
N VAL A 210 16.19 -9.11 8.97
CA VAL A 210 16.29 -9.46 7.55
C VAL A 210 14.99 -10.12 7.11
N PRO A 211 14.20 -9.49 6.20
CA PRO A 211 12.97 -10.08 5.70
C PRO A 211 13.23 -11.06 4.56
N ASP A 212 12.32 -12.02 4.40
CA ASP A 212 12.21 -12.94 3.25
C ASP A 212 13.48 -13.75 2.95
N ALA A 213 14.34 -13.94 3.96
CA ALA A 213 15.49 -14.81 3.88
C ALA A 213 15.11 -16.26 4.21
N THR A 214 15.87 -17.22 3.68
CA THR A 214 15.76 -18.62 4.07
C THR A 214 16.80 -18.96 5.13
N ASP A 215 16.51 -19.93 6.00
CA ASP A 215 17.47 -20.42 6.99
C ASP A 215 18.78 -20.89 6.34
N ALA A 216 18.68 -21.54 5.18
CA ALA A 216 19.83 -21.99 4.41
C ALA A 216 20.70 -20.82 3.93
N ALA A 217 20.08 -19.72 3.51
CA ALA A 217 20.80 -18.54 3.05
C ALA A 217 21.48 -17.78 4.20
N LEU A 218 20.96 -17.86 5.43
CA LEU A 218 21.54 -17.21 6.61
C LEU A 218 22.41 -18.14 7.46
N ALA A 219 22.68 -19.35 6.99
CA ALA A 219 23.47 -20.34 7.70
C ALA A 219 24.88 -19.78 8.01
N GLY A 220 25.23 -19.75 9.30
CA GLY A 220 26.51 -19.22 9.78
C GLY A 220 26.59 -17.68 9.90
N CYS A 221 25.55 -16.94 9.51
CA CYS A 221 25.49 -15.48 9.68
C CYS A 221 25.02 -15.05 11.07
N GLY A 222 24.58 -15.98 11.93
CA GLY A 222 24.13 -15.68 13.29
C GLY A 222 22.78 -14.94 13.37
N PHE A 223 21.97 -15.01 12.30
CA PHE A 223 20.57 -14.61 12.29
C PHE A 223 19.69 -15.83 12.54
N ALA A 224 18.62 -15.66 13.31
CA ALA A 224 17.65 -16.72 13.61
C ALA A 224 16.24 -16.25 13.26
N ALA A 225 15.30 -17.18 13.05
CA ALA A 225 13.90 -16.83 12.80
C ALA A 225 13.35 -15.94 13.92
N GLU A 226 12.71 -14.84 13.54
CA GLU A 226 12.16 -13.81 14.42
C GLU A 226 10.65 -13.68 14.16
N PRO A 227 9.80 -13.83 15.18
CA PRO A 227 8.37 -13.59 15.03
C PRO A 227 8.09 -12.15 14.58
N PHE A 228 7.39 -11.99 13.46
CA PHE A 228 7.07 -10.68 12.92
C PHE A 228 5.64 -10.64 12.38
N ALA A 229 4.75 -9.88 13.04
CA ALA A 229 3.32 -9.88 12.72
C ALA A 229 2.97 -9.14 11.41
N GLY A 230 3.91 -8.36 10.85
CA GLY A 230 3.62 -7.47 9.71
C GLY A 230 2.50 -6.47 10.01
N GLY A 231 2.04 -5.72 9.02
CA GLY A 231 0.88 -4.83 9.11
C GLY A 231 1.07 -3.50 8.37
N LEU A 232 0.34 -2.46 8.78
CA LEU A 232 0.46 -1.14 8.17
C LEU A 232 1.58 -0.34 8.82
N TYR A 233 2.35 0.36 8.00
CA TYR A 233 3.39 1.29 8.43
C TYR A 233 3.27 2.60 7.67
N ALA A 234 3.34 3.72 8.40
CA ALA A 234 3.59 5.01 7.81
C ALA A 234 5.11 5.16 7.63
N VAL A 235 5.53 5.30 6.38
CA VAL A 235 6.94 5.32 6.00
C VAL A 235 7.34 6.73 5.61
N SER A 236 8.38 7.25 6.27
CA SER A 236 9.04 8.50 5.90
C SER A 236 10.49 8.23 5.52
N ARG A 237 10.94 8.87 4.45
CA ARG A 237 12.33 8.83 4.01
C ARG A 237 13.13 9.96 4.66
N ILE A 238 14.33 9.63 5.12
CA ILE A 238 15.33 10.62 5.51
C ILE A 238 16.59 10.50 4.64
N ALA A 239 17.14 11.62 4.20
CA ALA A 239 18.26 11.67 3.25
C ALA A 239 19.64 11.47 3.91
N SER A 240 19.68 11.26 5.22
CA SER A 240 20.87 11.07 6.04
C SER A 240 20.52 10.16 7.21
N ALA A 241 21.47 9.31 7.60
CA ALA A 241 21.39 8.49 8.82
C ALA A 241 22.01 9.17 10.05
N SER A 242 22.37 10.45 9.95
CA SER A 242 22.86 11.21 11.11
C SER A 242 21.78 11.25 12.21
N PRO A 243 22.13 11.16 13.50
CA PRO A 243 21.18 11.15 14.60
C PRO A 243 20.13 12.28 14.54
N GLY A 244 20.56 13.51 14.21
CA GLY A 244 19.64 14.65 14.06
C GLY A 244 18.61 14.47 12.93
N ALA A 245 19.02 13.93 11.79
CA ALA A 245 18.10 13.68 10.67
C ALA A 245 17.12 12.52 10.95
N VAL A 246 17.57 11.52 11.73
CA VAL A 246 16.71 10.43 12.22
C VAL A 246 15.66 11.00 13.18
N GLN A 247 16.09 11.82 14.15
CA GLN A 247 15.19 12.49 15.08
C GLN A 247 14.18 13.39 14.35
N ASP A 248 14.62 14.25 13.43
CA ASP A 248 13.75 15.10 12.63
C ASP A 248 12.73 14.28 11.81
N GLY A 249 13.15 13.11 11.32
CA GLY A 249 12.29 12.18 10.59
C GLY A 249 11.22 11.56 11.47
N TRP A 250 11.57 11.16 12.70
CA TRP A 250 10.63 10.66 13.69
C TRP A 250 9.68 11.75 14.19
N ASP A 251 10.17 12.95 14.47
CA ASP A 251 9.34 14.11 14.85
C ASP A 251 8.33 14.44 13.74
N ARG A 252 8.77 14.44 12.49
CA ARG A 252 7.87 14.64 11.34
C ARG A 252 6.78 13.57 11.25
N LEU A 253 7.07 12.32 11.56
CA LEU A 253 6.09 11.24 11.53
C LEU A 253 5.15 11.29 12.74
N VAL A 254 5.70 11.38 13.95
CA VAL A 254 4.98 11.19 15.22
C VAL A 254 4.36 12.49 15.72
N SER A 255 5.09 13.61 15.64
CA SER A 255 4.66 14.91 16.18
C SER A 255 3.88 15.72 15.16
N ASP A 256 4.20 15.64 13.87
CA ASP A 256 3.54 16.46 12.85
C ASP A 256 2.46 15.70 12.06
N TRP A 257 2.82 14.55 11.49
CA TRP A 257 1.92 13.81 10.59
C TRP A 257 0.85 13.04 11.38
N LEU A 258 1.24 12.16 12.31
CA LEU A 258 0.35 11.22 13.01
C LEU A 258 -0.84 11.89 13.75
N PRO A 259 -0.70 13.03 14.46
CA PRO A 259 -1.79 13.56 15.27
C PRO A 259 -3.03 13.90 14.45
N GLY A 260 -2.83 14.47 13.26
CA GLY A 260 -3.93 14.80 12.34
C GLY A 260 -4.14 13.80 11.20
N SER A 261 -3.42 12.67 11.15
CA SER A 261 -3.66 11.62 10.16
C SER A 261 -4.86 10.75 10.57
N ALA A 262 -5.33 9.91 9.64
CA ALA A 262 -6.37 8.91 9.92
C ALA A 262 -5.87 7.71 10.73
N PHE A 263 -4.66 7.77 11.29
CA PHE A 263 -3.95 6.65 11.88
C PHE A 263 -3.48 6.94 13.31
N GLU A 264 -3.34 5.88 14.09
CA GLU A 264 -2.78 5.85 15.45
C GLU A 264 -1.75 4.72 15.55
N LEU A 265 -0.87 4.78 16.55
CA LEU A 265 0.08 3.70 16.81
C LEU A 265 -0.66 2.42 17.21
N ASP A 266 -0.13 1.27 16.82
CA ASP A 266 -0.74 -0.03 17.16
C ASP A 266 0.12 -0.94 18.03
N GLY A 267 1.14 -0.36 18.69
CA GLY A 267 1.94 -1.01 19.73
C GLY A 267 3.03 -1.95 19.22
N ARG A 268 3.11 -2.19 17.90
CA ARG A 268 4.28 -2.85 17.29
C ARG A 268 5.51 -1.94 17.41
N PRO A 269 6.74 -2.48 17.33
CA PRO A 269 7.94 -1.67 17.39
C PRO A 269 8.12 -0.84 16.11
N CYS A 270 8.68 0.36 16.27
CA CYS A 270 9.25 1.12 15.17
C CYS A 270 10.40 0.33 14.55
N ILE A 271 10.48 0.33 13.23
CA ILE A 271 11.60 -0.29 12.52
C ILE A 271 12.22 0.72 11.55
N GLU A 272 13.50 0.53 11.29
CA GLU A 272 14.31 1.42 10.49
C GLU A 272 14.99 0.62 9.38
N GLU A 273 14.72 0.95 8.11
CA GLU A 273 15.41 0.31 7.00
C GLU A 273 16.70 1.06 6.69
N PHE A 274 17.83 0.35 6.79
CA PHE A 274 19.14 0.86 6.40
C PHE A 274 19.34 0.68 4.91
N VAL A 275 19.59 1.78 4.20
CA VAL A 275 19.87 1.71 2.76
C VAL A 275 21.31 2.15 2.49
N ALA A 276 22.12 1.19 2.08
CA ALA A 276 23.55 1.39 1.86
C ALA A 276 23.95 1.34 0.39
N HIS A 277 24.77 2.31 0.00
CA HIS A 277 25.41 2.40 -1.30
C HIS A 277 26.90 2.08 -1.17
N ARG A 278 27.40 1.09 -1.91
CA ARG A 278 28.81 0.60 -1.85
C ARG A 278 29.36 0.42 -0.42
N GLY A 279 28.57 -0.22 0.46
CA GLY A 279 28.96 -0.49 1.85
C GLY A 279 28.83 0.69 2.81
N LYS A 280 28.45 1.89 2.33
CA LYS A 280 28.22 3.07 3.17
C LYS A 280 26.73 3.34 3.29
N LEU A 281 26.27 3.60 4.52
CA LEU A 281 24.89 3.99 4.79
C LEU A 281 24.60 5.33 4.10
N ALA A 282 23.69 5.33 3.14
CA ALA A 282 23.37 6.49 2.31
C ALA A 282 22.11 7.21 2.81
N ARG A 283 21.14 6.45 3.32
CA ARG A 283 19.85 6.94 3.79
C ARG A 283 19.16 5.90 4.68
N MET A 284 18.07 6.32 5.32
CA MET A 284 17.19 5.42 6.05
C MET A 284 15.72 5.67 5.67
N ASN A 285 14.91 4.64 5.79
CA ASN A 285 13.45 4.77 5.77
C ASN A 285 12.92 4.42 7.16
N LEU A 286 12.13 5.30 7.75
CA LEU A 286 11.54 5.13 9.08
C LEU A 286 10.14 4.54 8.92
N PHE A 287 9.87 3.43 9.59
CA PHE A 287 8.59 2.72 9.53
C PHE A 287 7.88 2.86 10.87
N LEU A 288 6.91 3.77 10.92
CA LEU A 288 6.04 3.96 12.08
C LEU A 288 4.86 2.97 12.01
N PRO A 289 4.74 2.02 12.94
CA PRO A 289 3.65 1.06 12.94
C PRO A 289 2.33 1.76 13.26
N VAL A 290 1.36 1.58 12.38
CA VAL A 290 0.08 2.27 12.49
C VAL A 290 -1.08 1.32 12.31
N ARG A 291 -2.20 1.65 12.95
CA ARG A 291 -3.54 1.19 12.60
C ARG A 291 -4.42 2.39 12.35
N ARG A 292 -5.51 2.19 11.60
CA ARG A 292 -6.48 3.26 11.37
C ARG A 292 -7.15 3.65 12.69
N LYS A 293 -7.22 4.95 13.00
CA LYS A 293 -8.04 5.50 14.09
C LYS A 293 -9.48 5.06 13.86
N LEU A 294 -10.05 4.37 14.84
CA LEU A 294 -11.49 4.20 14.91
C LEU A 294 -12.06 5.55 15.33
N ARG A 295 -12.50 6.38 14.37
CA ARG A 295 -13.16 7.65 14.71
C ARG A 295 -14.38 7.35 15.58
N ALA A 296 -14.35 7.80 16.84
CA ALA A 296 -15.47 7.74 17.77
C ALA A 296 -16.70 8.57 17.32
N ALA A 297 -16.57 9.35 16.23
CA ALA A 297 -17.60 10.27 15.75
C ALA A 297 -18.56 9.67 14.69
N GLU A 298 -18.45 8.39 14.37
CA GLU A 298 -19.34 7.72 13.41
C GLU A 298 -19.90 6.45 14.08
N PRO A 299 -21.02 6.55 14.81
CA PRO A 299 -21.61 5.41 15.49
C PRO A 299 -21.96 4.31 14.47
N ILE A 300 -21.65 3.06 14.81
CA ILE A 300 -22.10 1.90 14.06
C ILE A 300 -23.43 1.48 14.66
N GLU A 301 -24.49 1.59 13.86
CA GLU A 301 -25.85 1.22 14.24
C GLU A 301 -26.18 -0.19 13.76
N VAL A 302 -26.82 -1.01 14.58
CA VAL A 302 -27.43 -2.25 14.12
C VAL A 302 -28.81 -1.94 13.57
N VAL A 303 -28.99 -2.14 12.27
CA VAL A 303 -30.26 -1.88 11.58
C VAL A 303 -30.81 -3.17 10.99
N ARG A 304 -32.14 -3.29 11.03
CA ARG A 304 -32.85 -4.36 10.32
C ARG A 304 -33.41 -3.80 9.03
N LEU A 305 -32.98 -4.34 7.90
CA LEU A 305 -33.46 -3.93 6.59
C LEU A 305 -34.43 -4.97 6.00
N PRO A 306 -35.52 -4.52 5.35
CA PRO A 306 -36.29 -5.37 4.46
C PRO A 306 -35.44 -5.73 3.23
N GLU A 307 -35.94 -6.65 2.42
CA GLU A 307 -35.34 -6.90 1.12
C GLU A 307 -35.50 -5.65 0.24
N ARG A 308 -34.41 -5.18 -0.38
CA ARG A 308 -34.42 -3.97 -1.22
C ARG A 308 -34.24 -4.35 -2.68
N PRO A 309 -35.25 -4.14 -3.55
CA PRO A 309 -35.09 -4.30 -4.99
C PRO A 309 -34.11 -3.26 -5.53
N ALA A 310 -33.27 -3.68 -6.48
CA ALA A 310 -32.27 -2.81 -7.09
C ALA A 310 -31.97 -3.24 -8.53
N PHE A 311 -31.30 -2.38 -9.27
CA PHE A 311 -30.71 -2.70 -10.58
C PHE A 311 -29.22 -2.44 -10.55
N ALA A 312 -28.42 -3.34 -11.11
CA ALA A 312 -26.97 -3.28 -11.05
C ALA A 312 -26.29 -3.42 -12.40
N PHE A 313 -25.29 -2.58 -12.61
CA PHE A 313 -24.27 -2.74 -13.63
C PHE A 313 -23.05 -3.38 -12.99
N ARG A 314 -22.81 -4.65 -13.29
CA ARG A 314 -21.67 -5.41 -12.75
C ARG A 314 -20.51 -5.42 -13.72
N GLY A 315 -19.30 -5.26 -13.20
CA GLY A 315 -18.04 -5.64 -13.86
C GLY A 315 -17.34 -6.74 -13.07
N SER A 316 -16.45 -7.48 -13.73
CA SER A 316 -15.68 -8.58 -13.13
C SER A 316 -14.21 -8.54 -13.56
N GLY A 317 -13.33 -9.16 -12.78
CA GLY A 317 -11.89 -9.24 -13.03
C GLY A 317 -11.15 -7.93 -12.76
N ALA A 318 -9.92 -7.81 -13.28
CA ALA A 318 -9.02 -6.67 -13.02
C ALA A 318 -9.57 -5.29 -13.42
N ARG A 319 -10.62 -5.23 -14.25
CA ARG A 319 -11.29 -3.99 -14.69
C ARG A 319 -12.70 -3.82 -14.13
N ALA A 320 -13.09 -4.64 -13.15
CA ALA A 320 -14.46 -4.70 -12.63
C ALA A 320 -15.06 -3.32 -12.31
N GLN A 321 -14.31 -2.50 -11.56
CA GLN A 321 -14.75 -1.15 -11.19
C GLN A 321 -14.98 -0.28 -12.43
N ARG A 322 -13.96 -0.15 -13.28
CA ARG A 322 -14.00 0.69 -14.49
C ARG A 322 -15.12 0.27 -15.44
N ASP A 323 -15.38 -1.03 -15.56
CA ASP A 323 -16.42 -1.56 -16.44
C ASP A 323 -17.82 -1.34 -15.87
N ALA A 324 -18.01 -1.52 -14.56
CA ALA A 324 -19.26 -1.23 -13.88
C ALA A 324 -19.61 0.27 -13.91
N GLU A 325 -18.65 1.14 -13.62
CA GLU A 325 -18.79 2.61 -13.67
C GLU A 325 -19.16 3.08 -15.07
N ARG A 326 -18.41 2.62 -16.09
CA ARG A 326 -18.67 2.97 -17.48
C ARG A 326 -20.09 2.59 -17.90
N ARG A 327 -20.51 1.35 -17.61
CA ARG A 327 -21.86 0.87 -17.97
C ARG A 327 -22.96 1.70 -17.32
N PHE A 328 -22.78 2.06 -16.05
CA PHE A 328 -23.72 2.92 -15.33
C PHE A 328 -23.77 4.33 -15.93
N LEU A 329 -22.62 4.96 -16.20
CA LEU A 329 -22.54 6.30 -16.79
C LEU A 329 -23.13 6.33 -18.20
N ASP A 330 -22.77 5.38 -19.06
CA ASP A 330 -23.29 5.25 -20.42
C ASP A 330 -24.82 5.08 -20.44
N TRP A 331 -25.37 4.35 -19.47
CA TRP A 331 -26.82 4.24 -19.29
C TRP A 331 -27.42 5.57 -18.82
N HIS A 332 -26.84 6.20 -17.80
CA HIS A 332 -27.33 7.45 -17.22
C HIS A 332 -27.34 8.61 -18.24
N GLU A 333 -26.29 8.73 -19.06
CA GLU A 333 -26.21 9.74 -20.12
C GLU A 333 -27.32 9.55 -21.18
N ARG A 334 -27.58 8.31 -21.59
CA ARG A 334 -28.68 7.98 -22.52
C ARG A 334 -30.05 8.29 -21.92
N ALA A 335 -30.30 7.85 -20.69
CA ALA A 335 -31.55 8.14 -20.00
C ALA A 335 -31.80 9.65 -19.86
N ARG A 336 -30.76 10.43 -19.55
CA ARG A 336 -30.84 11.90 -19.46
C ARG A 336 -31.18 12.57 -20.79
N ALA A 337 -30.66 12.03 -21.90
CA ALA A 337 -30.95 12.53 -23.24
C ALA A 337 -32.39 12.24 -23.68
N GLU A 338 -32.95 11.11 -23.26
CA GLU A 338 -34.30 10.66 -23.63
C GLU A 338 -35.42 11.29 -22.76
N GLU A 339 -35.19 11.48 -21.46
CA GLU A 339 -36.23 11.92 -20.49
C GLU A 339 -36.12 13.41 -20.08
N GLY A 340 -35.11 14.13 -20.56
CA GLY A 340 -34.85 15.53 -20.21
C GLY A 340 -34.15 15.71 -18.86
N ALA A 341 -33.86 16.96 -18.47
CA ALA A 341 -33.05 17.30 -17.30
C ALA A 341 -33.75 17.10 -15.93
N HIS A 342 -34.91 16.44 -15.89
CA HIS A 342 -35.58 16.07 -14.64
C HIS A 342 -34.77 15.00 -13.90
N SER A 343 -34.91 14.92 -12.57
CA SER A 343 -34.20 13.91 -11.77
C SER A 343 -34.68 12.52 -12.17
N ILE A 344 -33.86 11.81 -12.98
CA ILE A 344 -34.09 10.43 -13.45
C ILE A 344 -34.38 9.50 -12.27
N PHE A 345 -33.83 9.80 -11.10
CA PHE A 345 -34.12 9.12 -9.83
C PHE A 345 -35.60 9.26 -9.45
N ALA A 346 -36.11 10.50 -9.39
CA ALA A 346 -37.48 10.77 -8.97
C ALA A 346 -38.53 10.31 -10.00
N ALA A 347 -38.25 10.46 -11.31
CA ALA A 347 -39.21 10.15 -12.37
C ALA A 347 -39.46 8.64 -12.57
N ASN A 348 -38.49 7.79 -12.21
CA ASN A 348 -38.51 6.35 -12.49
C ASN A 348 -38.70 5.44 -11.25
N GLY A 349 -39.09 6.02 -10.11
CA GLY A 349 -39.28 5.27 -8.87
C GLY A 349 -37.98 4.77 -8.25
N PHE A 350 -36.85 5.42 -8.52
CA PHE A 350 -35.54 5.09 -7.94
C PHE A 350 -35.13 6.08 -6.83
N GLY A 351 -34.61 5.56 -5.73
CA GLY A 351 -34.40 6.35 -4.51
C GLY A 351 -32.96 6.77 -4.31
N GLU A 352 -32.05 5.81 -4.44
CA GLU A 352 -30.66 5.96 -4.00
C GLU A 352 -29.74 5.27 -5.00
N TYR A 353 -28.60 5.90 -5.29
CA TYR A 353 -27.49 5.19 -5.92
C TYR A 353 -26.89 4.23 -4.90
N TYR A 354 -26.53 3.02 -5.34
CA TYR A 354 -25.79 2.09 -4.49
C TYR A 354 -24.55 1.54 -5.19
N MET A 355 -23.55 1.20 -4.39
CA MET A 355 -22.41 0.42 -4.85
C MET A 355 -22.15 -0.78 -3.96
N SER A 356 -21.44 -1.75 -4.50
CA SER A 356 -20.92 -2.90 -3.76
C SER A 356 -19.80 -3.56 -4.54
N TYR A 357 -18.88 -4.23 -3.87
CA TYR A 357 -17.83 -5.01 -4.51
C TYR A 357 -17.36 -6.16 -3.62
N ARG A 358 -16.73 -7.19 -4.19
CA ARG A 358 -16.14 -8.27 -3.39
C ARG A 358 -14.75 -7.86 -2.90
N TYR A 359 -14.53 -7.99 -1.59
CA TYR A 359 -13.29 -7.60 -0.92
C TYR A 359 -12.50 -8.85 -0.48
N GLY A 360 -11.17 -8.83 -0.58
CA GLY A 360 -10.30 -9.82 0.08
C GLY A 360 -10.03 -11.14 -0.64
N GLU A 361 -10.47 -11.35 -1.89
CA GLU A 361 -10.20 -12.60 -2.61
C GLU A 361 -8.79 -12.66 -3.22
N PRO A 362 -8.09 -13.81 -3.13
CA PRO A 362 -6.77 -13.99 -3.74
C PRO A 362 -6.82 -14.19 -5.26
N GLU A 363 -7.96 -14.64 -5.80
CA GLU A 363 -8.15 -14.92 -7.22
C GLU A 363 -8.63 -13.67 -8.00
N PRO A 364 -7.85 -13.16 -8.98
CA PRO A 364 -8.17 -11.94 -9.72
C PRO A 364 -9.52 -11.98 -10.46
N ASP A 365 -9.97 -13.17 -10.87
CA ASP A 365 -11.19 -13.37 -11.65
C ASP A 365 -12.46 -13.45 -10.79
N ALA A 366 -12.31 -13.65 -9.48
CA ALA A 366 -13.42 -13.65 -8.52
C ALA A 366 -13.82 -12.23 -8.06
N TYR A 367 -13.00 -11.22 -8.37
CA TYR A 367 -13.29 -9.83 -8.06
C TYR A 367 -14.43 -9.30 -8.94
N TRP A 368 -15.44 -8.71 -8.32
CA TRP A 368 -16.52 -8.03 -9.02
C TRP A 368 -16.85 -6.71 -8.34
N TRP A 369 -17.42 -5.80 -9.13
CA TRP A 369 -17.88 -4.47 -8.70
C TRP A 369 -19.27 -4.21 -9.27
N GLU A 370 -20.14 -3.61 -8.50
CA GLU A 370 -21.50 -3.22 -8.86
C GLU A 370 -21.74 -1.74 -8.55
N ASN A 371 -22.31 -1.05 -9.53
CA ASN A 371 -22.94 0.26 -9.37
C ASN A 371 -24.40 0.15 -9.79
N GLY A 372 -25.30 0.82 -9.11
CA GLY A 372 -26.72 0.58 -9.35
C GLY A 372 -27.66 1.57 -8.70
N LEU A 373 -28.95 1.31 -8.87
CA LEU A 373 -30.04 2.10 -8.30
C LEU A 373 -30.94 1.24 -7.42
N LEU A 374 -31.25 1.74 -6.24
CA LEU A 374 -32.23 1.19 -5.32
C LEU A 374 -33.63 1.67 -5.72
N VAL A 375 -34.58 0.74 -5.75
CA VAL A 375 -36.00 1.04 -5.98
C VAL A 375 -36.58 1.70 -4.73
N GLN A 376 -37.39 2.74 -4.90
CA GLN A 376 -38.09 3.39 -3.78
C GLN A 376 -39.15 2.44 -3.20
N ASP A 377 -39.34 2.50 -1.89
CA ASP A 377 -40.35 1.69 -1.22
C ASP A 377 -41.75 2.00 -1.76
N GLY A 378 -42.46 0.96 -2.21
CA GLY A 378 -43.81 1.07 -2.78
C GLY A 378 -43.89 1.63 -4.21
N ALA A 379 -42.76 1.93 -4.86
CA ALA A 379 -42.75 2.41 -6.25
C ALA A 379 -42.75 1.26 -7.27
N GLU A 380 -43.52 1.41 -8.34
CA GLU A 380 -43.32 0.61 -9.55
C GLU A 380 -42.06 1.12 -10.26
N SER A 381 -41.07 0.23 -10.43
CA SER A 381 -39.84 0.54 -11.16
C SER A 381 -39.87 -0.09 -12.55
N ARG A 382 -39.29 0.61 -13.54
CA ARG A 382 -39.12 0.09 -14.89
C ARG A 382 -37.76 -0.62 -15.00
N PRO A 383 -37.66 -1.73 -15.75
CA PRO A 383 -36.38 -2.36 -16.04
C PRO A 383 -35.39 -1.38 -16.68
N LEU A 384 -34.15 -1.39 -16.20
CA LEU A 384 -33.08 -0.57 -16.77
C LEU A 384 -32.31 -1.34 -17.83
N ALA A 385 -32.26 -0.80 -19.06
CA ALA A 385 -31.54 -1.43 -20.16
C ALA A 385 -30.05 -1.61 -19.81
N GLY A 386 -29.58 -2.86 -19.87
CA GLY A 386 -28.19 -3.23 -19.55
C GLY A 386 -27.88 -3.39 -18.06
N ALA A 387 -28.86 -3.20 -17.17
CA ALA A 387 -28.72 -3.50 -15.75
C ALA A 387 -29.37 -4.85 -15.41
N ALA A 388 -28.74 -5.61 -14.52
CA ALA A 388 -29.32 -6.82 -13.97
C ALA A 388 -30.24 -6.48 -12.79
N PRO A 389 -31.44 -7.07 -12.68
CA PRO A 389 -32.24 -6.96 -11.46
C PRO A 389 -31.51 -7.64 -10.29
N ARG A 390 -31.53 -6.99 -9.13
CA ARG A 390 -30.93 -7.46 -7.89
C ARG A 390 -31.92 -7.32 -6.75
N ARG A 391 -31.75 -8.18 -5.75
CA ARG A 391 -32.47 -8.11 -4.47
C ARG A 391 -31.40 -8.10 -3.38
N LEU A 392 -31.22 -6.96 -2.73
CA LEU A 392 -30.36 -6.90 -1.54
C LEU A 392 -31.12 -7.56 -0.39
N ALA A 393 -30.51 -8.60 0.18
CA ALA A 393 -31.18 -9.49 1.10
C ALA A 393 -31.73 -8.77 2.34
N ARG A 394 -32.86 -9.28 2.87
CA ARG A 394 -33.35 -8.85 4.19
C ARG A 394 -32.42 -9.31 5.30
N GLY A 395 -32.43 -8.62 6.44
CA GLY A 395 -31.79 -9.10 7.66
C GLY A 395 -31.16 -7.99 8.50
N LEU A 396 -30.27 -8.39 9.42
CA LEU A 396 -29.51 -7.46 10.25
C LEU A 396 -28.25 -7.00 9.51
N TYR A 397 -27.94 -5.71 9.67
CA TYR A 397 -26.78 -5.04 9.11
C TYR A 397 -26.14 -4.14 10.17
N ALA A 398 -24.82 -4.13 10.23
CA ALA A 398 -24.07 -3.05 10.86
C ALA A 398 -23.98 -1.89 9.86
N CYS A 399 -24.47 -0.72 10.25
CA CYS A 399 -24.55 0.47 9.42
C CYS A 399 -23.59 1.55 9.91
N CYS A 400 -22.73 2.04 9.04
CA CYS A 400 -21.88 3.21 9.28
C CYS A 400 -22.26 4.32 8.31
N VAL A 401 -22.46 5.54 8.82
CA VAL A 401 -22.69 6.74 8.00
C VAL A 401 -21.37 7.49 7.86
N THR A 402 -20.99 7.83 6.63
CA THR A 402 -19.74 8.53 6.30
C THR A 402 -20.01 9.62 5.25
N PRO A 403 -19.21 10.71 5.23
CA PRO A 403 -19.15 11.58 4.06
C PRO A 403 -18.77 10.80 2.78
N PRO A 404 -19.10 11.32 1.58
CA PRO A 404 -18.86 10.65 0.30
C PRO A 404 -17.39 10.68 -0.14
N HIS A 405 -16.54 11.42 0.58
CA HIS A 405 -15.11 11.55 0.29
C HIS A 405 -14.31 10.49 1.08
N GLY A 406 -13.45 9.75 0.39
CA GLY A 406 -12.59 8.70 0.95
C GLY A 406 -12.89 7.29 0.42
N LEU A 407 -11.97 6.35 0.66
CA LEU A 407 -12.13 4.95 0.24
C LEU A 407 -13.05 4.17 1.18
N LEU A 408 -14.12 3.56 0.66
CA LEU A 408 -15.04 2.70 1.43
C LEU A 408 -14.36 1.48 2.08
N ALA A 409 -13.21 1.06 1.56
CA ALA A 409 -12.40 0.00 2.17
C ALA A 409 -12.11 0.26 3.65
N GLY A 410 -11.85 1.51 4.03
CA GLY A 410 -11.63 1.88 5.43
C GLY A 410 -12.89 1.81 6.30
N VAL A 411 -14.06 2.06 5.72
CA VAL A 411 -15.35 1.98 6.41
C VAL A 411 -15.76 0.52 6.61
N LEU A 412 -15.52 -0.33 5.61
CA LEU A 412 -15.73 -1.77 5.73
C LEU A 412 -14.80 -2.39 6.77
N GLU A 413 -13.51 -2.07 6.75
CA GLU A 413 -12.56 -2.54 7.77
C GLU A 413 -13.03 -2.18 9.19
N LYS A 414 -13.55 -0.97 9.37
CA LYS A 414 -14.15 -0.53 10.64
C LYS A 414 -15.38 -1.36 11.03
N LEU A 415 -16.30 -1.63 10.09
CA LEU A 415 -17.48 -2.46 10.33
C LEU A 415 -17.10 -3.92 10.64
N TYR A 416 -16.12 -4.49 9.93
CA TYR A 416 -15.60 -5.84 10.17
C TYR A 416 -14.98 -5.97 11.57
N ARG A 417 -14.15 -4.99 11.97
CA ARG A 417 -13.55 -4.96 13.32
C ARG A 417 -14.60 -4.81 14.41
N TRP A 418 -15.59 -3.94 14.21
CA TRP A 418 -16.68 -3.77 15.16
C TRP A 418 -17.46 -5.07 15.34
N ALA A 419 -17.81 -5.77 14.25
CA ALA A 419 -18.52 -7.05 14.33
C ALA A 419 -17.69 -8.07 15.12
N ALA A 420 -16.41 -8.22 14.80
CA ALA A 420 -15.49 -9.12 15.49
C ALA A 420 -15.31 -8.78 16.98
N ALA A 421 -15.23 -7.49 17.33
CA ALA A 421 -15.04 -7.04 18.71
C ALA A 421 -16.35 -7.06 19.54
N SER A 422 -17.51 -7.05 18.89
CA SER A 422 -18.81 -6.94 19.58
C SER A 422 -19.13 -8.15 20.46
N GLY A 423 -18.62 -9.34 20.11
CA GLY A 423 -18.99 -10.63 20.73
C GLY A 423 -20.45 -11.07 20.53
N ARG A 424 -21.33 -10.14 20.14
CA ARG A 424 -22.78 -10.30 19.97
C ARG A 424 -23.18 -10.65 18.54
N PHE A 425 -22.34 -10.32 17.57
CA PHE A 425 -22.64 -10.49 16.15
C PHE A 425 -21.48 -11.15 15.41
N ALA A 426 -21.83 -12.06 14.50
CA ALA A 426 -20.92 -12.62 13.51
C ALA A 426 -21.23 -12.03 12.13
N LEU A 427 -20.26 -12.09 11.24
CA LEU A 427 -20.42 -11.71 9.84
C LEU A 427 -21.33 -12.71 9.12
N ASP A 428 -22.18 -12.21 8.23
CA ASP A 428 -22.96 -13.06 7.34
C ASP A 428 -22.38 -13.05 5.93
N ASP A 429 -21.45 -13.96 5.69
CA ASP A 429 -20.75 -14.11 4.41
C ASP A 429 -21.66 -14.57 3.26
N GLY A 430 -22.86 -15.05 3.57
CA GLY A 430 -23.88 -15.41 2.57
C GLY A 430 -24.59 -14.21 1.97
N ARG A 431 -24.47 -13.02 2.59
CA ARG A 431 -25.11 -11.78 2.14
C ARG A 431 -24.09 -10.77 1.64
N GLN A 432 -24.55 -9.95 0.70
CA GLN A 432 -23.75 -8.89 0.09
C GLN A 432 -23.85 -7.60 0.92
N TRP A 433 -22.71 -6.99 1.25
CA TRP A 433 -22.66 -5.63 1.78
C TRP A 433 -22.94 -4.61 0.67
N PHE A 434 -23.42 -3.43 1.02
CA PHE A 434 -23.60 -2.36 0.03
C PHE A 434 -23.49 -0.98 0.68
N ALA A 435 -23.16 0.02 -0.12
CA ALA A 435 -23.17 1.43 0.26
C ALA A 435 -24.28 2.15 -0.51
N ALA A 436 -25.16 2.86 0.18
CA ALA A 436 -26.21 3.67 -0.41
C ALA A 436 -25.87 5.16 -0.26
N TYR A 437 -25.93 5.89 -1.37
CA TYR A 437 -25.62 7.31 -1.46
C TYR A 437 -26.93 8.09 -1.44
N ARG A 438 -27.06 8.97 -0.44
CA ARG A 438 -28.25 9.78 -0.25
C ARG A 438 -27.90 11.25 -0.29
N VAL A 439 -28.64 12.00 -1.11
CA VAL A 439 -28.61 13.45 -1.13
C VAL A 439 -29.88 13.97 -0.42
N PRO A 440 -29.78 14.74 0.66
CA PRO A 440 -30.93 15.32 1.33
C PRO A 440 -31.74 16.25 0.40
N PRO A 441 -33.09 16.26 0.49
CA PRO A 441 -33.91 17.17 -0.31
C PRO A 441 -33.53 18.63 -0.07
N GLY A 442 -33.31 19.39 -1.16
CA GLY A 442 -32.96 20.82 -1.10
C GLY A 442 -31.52 21.15 -0.69
N GLY A 443 -30.66 20.13 -0.51
CA GLY A 443 -29.23 20.30 -0.24
C GLY A 443 -28.37 20.35 -1.50
N ASP A 444 -27.23 21.05 -1.42
CA ASP A 444 -26.17 20.96 -2.43
C ASP A 444 -25.60 19.53 -2.44
N ALA A 445 -25.65 18.86 -3.60
CA ALA A 445 -25.20 17.48 -3.77
C ALA A 445 -23.71 17.29 -3.46
N GLU A 446 -22.88 18.32 -3.64
CA GLU A 446 -21.45 18.26 -3.34
C GLU A 446 -21.15 18.39 -1.85
N ARG A 447 -22.00 19.09 -1.09
CA ARG A 447 -21.76 19.38 0.33
C ARG A 447 -22.53 18.49 1.30
N ASN A 448 -23.72 18.03 0.90
CA ASN A 448 -24.68 17.40 1.81
C ASN A 448 -24.93 15.91 1.53
N ALA A 449 -24.27 15.33 0.51
CA ALA A 449 -24.36 13.90 0.26
C ALA A 449 -23.81 13.12 1.46
N VAL A 450 -24.48 12.02 1.80
CA VAL A 450 -24.03 11.07 2.83
C VAL A 450 -24.06 9.66 2.28
N VAL A 451 -23.13 8.84 2.73
CA VAL A 451 -23.05 7.42 2.34
C VAL A 451 -23.34 6.56 3.56
N ARG A 452 -24.31 5.66 3.42
CA ARG A 452 -24.62 4.65 4.44
C ARG A 452 -24.08 3.31 3.97
N VAL A 453 -23.13 2.76 4.71
CA VAL A 453 -22.49 1.47 4.41
C VAL A 453 -23.09 0.40 5.30
N TYR A 454 -23.65 -0.65 4.69
CA TYR A 454 -24.35 -1.74 5.36
C TYR A 454 -23.55 -3.04 5.23
N LEU A 455 -23.02 -3.54 6.35
CA LEU A 455 -22.33 -4.84 6.44
C LEU A 455 -23.28 -5.90 7.04
N PRO A 456 -23.57 -7.01 6.34
CA PRO A 456 -24.46 -8.06 6.85
C PRO A 456 -23.91 -8.73 8.11
N ILE A 457 -24.78 -8.91 9.11
CA ILE A 457 -24.44 -9.57 10.37
C ILE A 457 -25.55 -10.51 10.82
N VAL A 458 -25.20 -11.51 11.64
CA VAL A 458 -26.12 -12.40 12.35
C VAL A 458 -25.78 -12.42 13.85
N PRO A 459 -26.74 -12.63 14.76
CA PRO A 459 -26.45 -12.80 16.18
C PRO A 459 -25.53 -14.02 16.42
N THR A 460 -24.59 -13.93 17.36
CA THR A 460 -23.83 -15.09 17.82
C THR A 460 -24.72 -15.98 18.70
N ARG A 461 -24.55 -17.32 18.61
CA ARG A 461 -25.39 -18.34 19.28
C ARG A 461 -25.46 -18.26 20.82
N THR A 462 -24.78 -17.30 21.45
CA THR A 462 -24.73 -17.14 22.90
C THR A 462 -26.06 -16.65 23.51
N GLU A 463 -27.05 -16.25 22.70
CA GLU A 463 -28.38 -15.82 23.18
C GLU A 463 -29.52 -16.82 22.92
N GLU A 464 -29.28 -18.04 22.42
CA GLU A 464 -30.34 -19.09 22.44
C GLU A 464 -30.45 -19.81 23.80
N ARG A 465 -29.61 -19.45 24.80
CA ARG A 465 -29.62 -20.08 26.13
C ARG A 465 -30.03 -19.18 27.29
N ASP A 466 -30.19 -17.87 27.10
CA ASP A 466 -30.65 -16.97 28.16
C ASP A 466 -31.75 -16.05 27.65
N GLY A 467 -32.98 -16.53 27.75
CA GLY A 467 -34.23 -15.78 27.62
C GLY A 467 -35.39 -16.64 28.16
N PRO A 468 -36.20 -16.11 29.10
CA PRO A 468 -36.94 -16.86 30.13
C PRO A 468 -38.06 -17.78 29.64
#